data_AF-A0A166EC68-F1
#
_entry.id   AF-A0A166EC68-F1
#
_cell.length_a   1.000
_cell.length_b   1.000
_cell.length_c   1.000
_cell.angle_alpha   90.00
_cell.angle_beta   90.00
_cell.angle_gamma   90.00
#
_symmetry.space_group_name_H-M   'P 1'
#
loop_
_entity.id
_entity.type
_entity.pdbx_description
1 polymer ?
#
loop_
_entity_poly.entity_id
_entity_poly.type
_entity_poly.pdbx_seq_one_letter_code
_entity_poly.pdbx_strand_id
1 'polypeptide(L)'
;MNKTLGRYHRCSYGALETGQTEKDTQSSYQEYIKLKAKVEALQQSQRHLLGEELGQLGTKELEELERQLDSTLRQVRSTKTQYMLDQLSDLQQKEQELVEINKALRNKLEENDVRIQSQWEAAERNNVAYRSHPAEHPDHGVFESLECNNTMHMGYAYKRRYLENCSLYTVNS
;
A
#
# COMPACT_ATOMS: atom_id res chain seq x y z
N MET A 1 -18.91 -37.10 56.78
CA MET A 1 -18.42 -35.73 57.01
C MET A 1 -16.89 -35.65 57.13
N ASN A 2 -16.26 -36.48 57.98
CA ASN A 2 -14.79 -36.48 58.19
C ASN A 2 -13.96 -36.75 56.92
N LYS A 3 -14.45 -37.57 55.99
CA LYS A 3 -13.78 -37.82 54.70
C LYS A 3 -13.80 -36.60 53.76
N THR A 4 -14.82 -35.75 53.88
CA THR A 4 -14.93 -34.52 53.08
C THR A 4 -14.06 -33.43 53.69
N LEU A 5 -14.07 -33.31 55.03
CA LEU A 5 -13.17 -32.43 55.79
C LEU A 5 -11.69 -32.78 55.56
N GLY A 6 -11.33 -34.07 55.58
CA GLY A 6 -9.96 -34.51 55.30
C GLY A 6 -9.51 -34.26 53.85
N ARG A 7 -10.45 -34.31 52.88
CA ARG A 7 -10.15 -33.92 51.49
C ARG A 7 -9.96 -32.41 51.37
N TYR A 8 -10.83 -31.61 51.98
CA TYR A 8 -10.70 -30.16 51.99
C TYR A 8 -9.41 -29.70 52.66
N HIS A 9 -9.03 -30.30 53.79
CA HIS A 9 -7.78 -30.01 54.48
C HIS A 9 -6.54 -30.35 53.62
N ARG A 10 -6.58 -31.48 52.91
CA ARG A 10 -5.48 -31.90 52.03
C ARG A 10 -5.38 -31.06 50.75
N CYS A 11 -6.51 -30.56 50.23
CA CYS A 11 -6.52 -29.68 49.06
C CYS A 11 -6.19 -28.21 49.40
N SER A 12 -6.67 -27.70 50.54
CA SER A 12 -6.44 -26.30 50.95
C SER A 12 -5.11 -26.10 51.69
N TYR A 13 -4.67 -27.07 52.50
CA TYR A 13 -3.46 -26.96 53.32
C TYR A 13 -2.39 -28.00 52.99
N GLY A 14 -2.66 -28.98 52.12
CA GLY A 14 -1.64 -29.97 51.73
C GLY A 14 -0.44 -29.35 51.01
N ALA A 15 -0.65 -28.26 50.25
CA ALA A 15 0.43 -27.46 49.67
C ALA A 15 1.21 -26.66 50.73
N LEU A 16 0.59 -26.32 51.87
CA LEU A 16 1.29 -25.71 53.01
C LEU A 16 2.14 -26.73 53.79
N GLU A 17 1.62 -27.95 53.97
CA GLU A 17 2.28 -29.01 54.75
C GLU A 17 3.41 -29.74 54.00
N THR A 18 3.40 -29.78 52.67
CA THR A 18 4.45 -30.43 51.86
C THR A 18 5.51 -29.45 51.36
N GLY A 19 6.11 -28.64 52.25
CA GLY A 19 7.42 -28.01 52.01
C GLY A 19 7.59 -27.13 50.76
N GLN A 20 6.52 -26.85 50.01
CA GLN A 20 6.47 -25.91 48.87
C GLN A 20 6.32 -24.46 49.35
N THR A 21 6.61 -24.20 50.63
CA THR A 21 5.92 -23.16 51.40
C THR A 21 6.74 -21.90 51.70
N GLU A 22 8.05 -21.97 51.61
CA GLU A 22 8.93 -20.78 51.77
C GLU A 22 10.04 -20.78 50.73
N LYS A 23 10.53 -21.96 50.36
CA LYS A 23 11.61 -22.13 49.39
C LYS A 23 11.20 -21.76 47.97
N ASP A 24 9.97 -22.08 47.56
CA ASP A 24 9.45 -21.77 46.22
C ASP A 24 9.07 -20.29 46.09
N THR A 25 8.47 -19.70 47.13
CA THR A 25 8.21 -18.26 47.22
C THR A 25 9.51 -17.46 47.30
N GLN A 26 10.51 -17.93 48.06
CA GLN A 26 11.86 -17.35 48.09
C GLN A 26 12.58 -17.49 46.74
N SER A 27 12.45 -18.63 46.06
CA SER A 27 12.99 -18.85 44.72
C SER A 27 12.34 -17.90 43.70
N SER A 28 11.01 -17.81 43.70
CA SER A 28 10.26 -16.89 42.84
C SER A 28 10.63 -15.43 43.10
N TYR A 29 10.82 -15.05 44.37
CA TYR A 29 11.30 -13.72 44.73
C TYR A 29 12.73 -13.47 44.22
N GLN A 30 13.64 -14.44 44.33
CA GLN A 30 14.99 -14.31 43.78
C GLN A 30 15.00 -14.18 42.26
N GLU A 31 14.14 -14.94 41.56
CA GLU A 31 13.94 -14.80 40.11
C GLU A 31 13.40 -13.43 39.75
N TYR A 32 12.43 -12.92 40.51
CA TYR A 32 11.91 -11.57 40.35
C TYR A 32 13.02 -10.51 40.50
N ILE A 33 13.88 -10.62 41.52
CA ILE A 33 14.99 -9.67 41.71
C ILE A 33 15.98 -9.73 40.53
N LYS A 34 16.30 -10.93 40.05
CA LYS A 34 17.15 -11.09 38.86
C LYS A 34 16.51 -10.47 37.62
N LEU A 35 15.20 -10.66 37.44
CA LEU A 35 14.45 -10.09 36.33
C LEU A 35 14.40 -8.56 36.43
N LYS A 36 14.13 -8.03 37.61
CA LYS A 36 14.11 -6.58 37.88
C LYS A 36 15.45 -5.93 37.56
N ALA A 37 16.56 -6.53 38.01
CA ALA A 37 17.90 -6.03 37.69
C ALA A 37 18.17 -6.01 36.17
N LYS A 38 17.70 -7.03 35.43
CA LYS A 38 17.79 -7.04 33.95
C LYS A 38 16.98 -5.92 33.31
N VAL A 39 15.76 -5.67 33.79
CA VAL A 39 14.91 -4.57 33.30
C VAL A 39 15.57 -3.22 33.54
N GLU A 40 16.10 -2.99 34.74
CA GLU A 40 16.80 -1.76 35.10
C GLU A 40 18.05 -1.54 34.22
N ALA A 41 18.84 -2.59 33.99
CA ALA A 41 20.00 -2.53 33.10
C ALA A 41 19.61 -2.23 31.64
N LEU A 42 18.52 -2.82 31.14
CA LEU A 42 18.00 -2.55 29.80
C LEU A 42 17.49 -1.11 29.67
N GLN A 43 16.76 -0.61 30.67
CA GLN A 43 16.28 0.76 30.70
C GLN A 43 17.44 1.76 30.76
N GLN A 44 18.48 1.48 31.54
CA GLN A 44 19.68 2.30 31.57
C GLN A 44 20.40 2.31 30.22
N SER A 45 20.56 1.13 29.59
CA SER A 45 21.12 1.04 28.24
C SER A 45 20.30 1.84 27.21
N GLN A 46 18.97 1.81 27.29
CA GLN A 46 18.11 2.61 26.44
C GLN A 46 18.36 4.11 26.63
N ARG A 47 18.44 4.59 27.88
CA ARG A 47 18.76 5.99 28.18
C ARG A 47 20.10 6.40 27.58
N HIS A 48 21.14 5.56 27.73
CA HIS A 48 22.44 5.82 27.09
C HIS A 48 22.32 5.92 25.56
N LEU A 49 21.60 4.99 24.91
CA LEU A 49 21.37 5.03 23.46
C LEU A 49 20.60 6.29 23.01
N LEU A 50 19.78 6.86 23.88
CA LEU A 50 19.07 8.13 23.67
C LEU A 50 19.92 9.36 24.00
N GLY A 51 21.16 9.18 24.47
CA GLY A 51 22.06 10.27 24.86
C GLY A 51 21.81 10.81 26.27
N GLU A 52 21.08 10.07 27.10
CA GLU A 52 20.77 10.43 28.49
C GLU A 52 21.75 9.74 29.47
N GLU A 53 21.94 10.31 30.66
CA GLU A 53 22.75 9.74 31.76
C GLU A 53 24.22 9.38 31.40
N LEU A 54 24.78 9.99 30.36
CA LEU A 54 26.13 9.68 29.85
C LEU A 54 27.28 9.99 30.81
N GLY A 55 27.06 10.83 31.83
CA GLY A 55 28.11 11.25 32.77
C GLY A 55 28.68 10.12 33.63
N GLN A 56 28.03 8.95 33.66
CA GLN A 56 28.52 7.75 34.35
C GLN A 56 29.43 6.88 33.47
N LEU A 57 29.49 7.13 32.16
CA LEU A 57 30.27 6.36 31.20
C LEU A 57 31.70 6.90 31.10
N GLY A 58 32.67 5.99 30.99
CA GLY A 58 34.04 6.33 30.66
C GLY A 58 34.21 6.66 29.17
N THR A 59 35.34 7.26 28.80
CA THR A 59 35.62 7.64 27.39
C THR A 59 35.53 6.46 26.42
N LYS A 60 36.07 5.29 26.79
CA LYS A 60 36.01 4.08 25.97
C LYS A 60 34.59 3.57 25.75
N GLU A 61 33.75 3.65 26.78
CA GLU A 61 32.35 3.22 26.68
C GLU A 61 31.55 4.19 25.80
N LEU A 62 31.86 5.47 25.88
CA LEU A 62 31.26 6.51 25.05
C LEU A 62 31.65 6.35 23.57
N GLU A 63 32.92 6.05 23.28
CA GLU A 63 33.41 5.76 21.93
C GLU A 63 32.73 4.52 21.33
N GLU A 64 32.53 3.46 22.11
CA GLU A 64 31.82 2.26 21.66
C GLU A 64 30.34 2.56 21.39
N LEU A 65 29.69 3.32 22.27
CA LEU A 65 28.30 3.76 22.10
C LEU A 65 28.13 4.60 20.83
N GLU A 66 29.03 5.54 20.57
CA GLU A 66 29.03 6.36 19.35
C GLU A 66 29.20 5.50 18.10
N ARG A 67 30.17 4.57 18.10
CA ARG A 67 30.36 3.62 16.99
C ARG A 67 29.12 2.77 16.75
N GLN A 68 28.48 2.27 17.80
CA GLN A 68 27.27 1.46 17.70
C GLN A 68 26.13 2.28 17.07
N LEU A 69 25.93 3.52 17.52
CA LEU A 69 24.91 4.41 16.98
C LEU A 69 25.18 4.78 15.51
N ASP A 70 26.41 5.14 15.14
CA ASP A 70 26.76 5.47 13.76
C ASP A 70 26.56 4.27 12.82
N SER A 71 27.03 3.09 13.22
CA SER A 71 26.89 1.86 12.42
C SER A 71 25.41 1.49 12.20
N THR A 72 24.62 1.48 13.27
CA THR A 72 23.18 1.13 13.19
C THR A 72 22.39 2.19 12.43
N LEU A 73 22.71 3.48 12.57
CA LEU A 73 22.07 4.55 11.82
C LEU A 73 22.37 4.45 10.32
N ARG A 74 23.61 4.14 9.95
CA ARG A 74 24.00 3.88 8.55
C ARG A 74 23.20 2.70 7.99
N GLN A 75 23.09 1.61 8.75
CA GLN A 75 22.31 0.43 8.35
C GLN A 75 20.84 0.79 8.13
N VAL A 76 20.19 1.47 9.09
CA VAL A 76 18.78 1.88 8.98
C VAL A 76 18.55 2.78 7.76
N ARG A 77 19.43 3.76 7.54
CA ARG A 77 19.35 4.64 6.36
C ARG A 77 19.52 3.85 5.06
N SER A 78 20.48 2.92 5.01
CA SER A 78 20.71 2.07 3.85
C SER A 78 19.48 1.22 3.55
N THR A 79 18.92 0.53 4.55
CA THR A 79 17.72 -0.30 4.39
C THR A 79 16.52 0.52 3.93
N LYS A 80 16.30 1.70 4.53
CA LYS A 80 15.21 2.59 4.11
C LYS A 80 15.37 3.08 2.68
N THR A 81 16.60 3.44 2.30
CA THR A 81 16.91 3.91 0.94
C THR A 81 16.70 2.80 -0.07
N GLN A 82 17.22 1.60 0.19
CA GLN A 82 17.03 0.44 -0.68
C GLN A 82 15.55 0.14 -0.86
N TYR A 83 14.77 0.08 0.22
CA TYR A 83 13.33 -0.14 0.15
C TYR A 83 12.61 0.91 -0.72
N MET A 84 12.96 2.19 -0.60
CA MET A 84 12.38 3.24 -1.43
C MET A 84 12.76 3.10 -2.91
N LEU A 85 14.00 2.69 -3.21
CA LEU A 85 14.45 2.44 -4.59
C LEU A 85 13.74 1.24 -5.21
N ASP A 86 13.53 0.18 -4.43
CA ASP A 86 12.78 -1.00 -4.87
C ASP A 86 11.33 -0.62 -5.21
N GLN A 87 10.67 0.13 -4.32
CA GLN A 87 9.32 0.64 -4.57
C GLN A 87 9.23 1.56 -5.81
N LEU A 88 10.24 2.41 -6.02
CA LEU A 88 10.30 3.27 -7.19
C LEU A 88 10.44 2.43 -8.47
N SER A 89 11.32 1.44 -8.48
CA SER A 89 11.52 0.54 -9.61
C SER A 89 10.24 -0.24 -9.95
N ASP A 90 9.56 -0.79 -8.94
CA ASP A 90 8.30 -1.51 -9.11
C ASP A 90 7.21 -0.62 -9.75
N LEU A 91 7.13 0.63 -9.30
CA LEU A 91 6.16 1.60 -9.83
C LEU A 91 6.50 2.02 -11.25
N GLN A 92 7.77 2.26 -11.57
CA GLN A 92 8.23 2.58 -12.92
C GLN A 92 7.95 1.44 -13.90
N GLN A 93 8.15 0.19 -13.48
CA GLN A 93 7.81 -0.96 -14.30
C GLN A 93 6.31 -1.03 -14.58
N LYS A 94 5.48 -0.86 -13.56
CA LYS A 94 4.01 -0.83 -13.71
C LYS A 94 3.54 0.32 -14.61
N GLU A 95 4.15 1.49 -14.47
CA GLU A 95 3.87 2.62 -15.36
C GLU A 95 4.15 2.25 -16.81
N GLN A 96 5.33 1.69 -17.09
CA GLN A 96 5.71 1.29 -18.45
C GLN A 96 4.74 0.23 -19.02
N GLU A 97 4.39 -0.79 -18.24
CA GLU A 97 3.42 -1.80 -18.64
C GLU A 97 2.06 -1.18 -18.97
N LEU A 98 1.57 -0.26 -18.13
CA LEU A 98 0.31 0.42 -18.35
C LEU A 98 0.35 1.35 -19.57
N VAL A 99 1.48 2.02 -19.83
CA VAL A 99 1.67 2.85 -21.02
C VAL A 99 1.56 2.01 -22.28
N GLU A 100 2.24 0.85 -22.33
CA GLU A 100 2.18 -0.04 -23.49
C GLU A 100 0.78 -0.64 -23.69
N ILE A 101 0.11 -1.08 -22.62
CA ILE A 101 -1.27 -1.57 -22.70
C ILE A 101 -2.22 -0.47 -23.20
N ASN A 102 -2.11 0.75 -22.67
CA ASN A 102 -2.94 1.87 -23.11
C ASN A 102 -2.69 2.23 -24.58
N LYS A 103 -1.43 2.19 -25.03
CA LYS A 103 -1.07 2.42 -26.43
C LYS A 103 -1.70 1.36 -27.33
N ALA A 104 -1.58 0.08 -26.97
CA ALA A 104 -2.20 -1.02 -27.71
C ALA A 104 -3.74 -0.89 -27.78
N LEU A 105 -4.39 -0.48 -26.69
CA LEU A 105 -5.84 -0.25 -26.67
C LEU A 105 -6.25 0.93 -27.55
N ARG A 106 -5.49 2.04 -27.56
CA ARG A 106 -5.75 3.18 -28.44
C ARG A 106 -5.67 2.78 -29.91
N ASN A 107 -4.63 2.04 -30.30
CA ASN A 107 -4.48 1.55 -31.67
C ASN A 107 -5.66 0.66 -32.06
N LYS A 108 -6.07 -0.26 -31.17
CA LYS A 108 -7.26 -1.11 -31.41
C LYS A 108 -8.55 -0.30 -31.55
N LEU A 109 -8.70 0.79 -30.79
CA LEU A 109 -9.87 1.66 -30.91
C LEU A 109 -9.90 2.31 -32.29
N GLU A 110 -8.78 2.88 -32.72
CA GLU A 110 -8.63 3.52 -34.03
C GLU A 110 -8.88 2.52 -35.18
N GLU A 111 -8.34 1.30 -35.09
CA GLU A 111 -8.62 0.23 -36.05
C GLU A 111 -10.11 -0.14 -36.11
N ASN A 112 -10.80 -0.21 -34.96
CA ASN A 112 -12.23 -0.50 -34.91
C ASN A 112 -13.05 0.66 -35.48
N ASP A 113 -12.70 1.91 -35.19
CA ASP A 113 -13.38 3.09 -35.73
C ASP A 113 -13.26 3.12 -37.26
N VAL A 114 -12.07 2.88 -37.81
CA VAL A 114 -11.86 2.77 -39.27
C VAL A 114 -12.68 1.61 -39.86
N ARG A 115 -12.72 0.45 -39.18
CA ARG A 115 -13.51 -0.70 -39.63
C ARG A 115 -15.01 -0.41 -39.63
N ILE A 116 -15.51 0.24 -38.59
CA ILE A 116 -16.92 0.63 -38.46
C ILE A 116 -17.26 1.65 -39.55
N GLN A 117 -16.45 2.69 -39.74
CA GLN A 117 -16.67 3.69 -40.79
C GLN A 117 -16.70 3.05 -42.18
N SER A 118 -15.77 2.14 -42.48
CA SER A 118 -15.74 1.41 -43.75
C SER A 118 -16.99 0.54 -43.96
N GLN A 119 -17.52 -0.08 -42.89
CA GLN A 119 -18.77 -0.84 -42.96
C GLN A 119 -19.99 0.07 -43.22
N TRP A 120 -20.07 1.23 -42.56
CA TRP A 120 -21.13 2.21 -42.81
C TRP A 120 -21.11 2.72 -44.25
N GLU A 121 -19.93 3.08 -44.78
CA GLU A 121 -19.78 3.52 -46.17
C GLU A 121 -20.17 2.44 -47.19
N ALA A 122 -19.86 1.17 -46.90
CA ALA A 122 -20.28 0.03 -47.73
C ALA A 122 -21.80 -0.21 -47.67
N ALA A 123 -22.42 -0.08 -46.49
CA ALA A 123 -23.86 -0.19 -46.32
C ALA A 123 -24.61 0.96 -47.02
N GLU A 124 -24.09 2.19 -46.96
CA GLU A 124 -24.62 3.36 -47.65
C GLU A 124 -24.63 3.14 -49.18
N ARG A 125 -23.52 2.63 -49.76
CA ARG A 125 -23.45 2.29 -51.18
C ARG A 125 -24.48 1.24 -51.61
N ASN A 126 -24.74 0.23 -50.77
CA ASN A 126 -25.77 -0.77 -51.05
C ASN A 126 -27.20 -0.22 -50.89
N ASN A 127 -27.42 0.76 -50.02
CA ASN A 127 -28.73 1.41 -49.83
C ASN A 127 -29.08 2.41 -50.94
N VAL A 128 -28.09 3.02 -51.61
CA VAL A 128 -28.33 3.88 -52.80
C VAL A 128 -28.96 3.08 -53.96
N ALA A 129 -28.74 1.76 -54.02
CA ALA A 129 -29.39 0.89 -55.00
C ALA A 129 -30.91 0.74 -54.75
N TYR A 130 -31.39 0.89 -53.50
CA TYR A 130 -32.82 0.81 -53.16
C TYR A 130 -33.55 2.16 -53.21
N ARG A 131 -32.82 3.28 -53.26
CA ARG A 131 -33.42 4.63 -53.36
C ARG A 131 -33.71 5.08 -54.80
N SER A 132 -33.34 4.26 -55.80
CA SER A 132 -33.52 4.56 -57.23
C SER A 132 -34.85 4.04 -57.79
N HIS A 133 -35.92 4.07 -56.99
CA HIS A 133 -37.28 3.92 -57.51
C HIS A 133 -37.99 5.28 -57.41
N PRO A 134 -38.42 5.89 -58.55
CA PRO A 134 -39.27 7.06 -58.50
C PRO A 134 -40.65 6.61 -58.02
N ALA A 135 -40.96 6.85 -56.75
CA ALA A 135 -42.32 6.77 -56.26
C ALA A 135 -43.07 8.03 -56.72
N GLU A 136 -43.82 7.91 -57.80
CA GLU A 136 -44.90 8.84 -58.10
C GLU A 136 -45.94 8.72 -56.98
N HIS A 137 -46.14 9.78 -56.18
CA HIS A 137 -47.47 10.27 -55.77
C HIS A 137 -47.38 11.56 -54.93
N PRO A 138 -48.42 12.42 -54.97
CA PRO A 138 -48.33 13.83 -54.58
C PRO A 138 -48.78 14.13 -53.14
N ASP A 139 -48.14 15.18 -52.61
CA ASP A 139 -48.60 16.18 -51.64
C ASP A 139 -48.90 15.80 -50.17
N HIS A 140 -48.45 16.74 -49.32
CA HIS A 140 -48.74 16.98 -47.90
C HIS A 140 -48.06 16.13 -46.83
N GLY A 141 -47.18 16.80 -46.07
CA GLY A 141 -46.83 16.40 -44.70
C GLY A 141 -45.40 16.76 -44.30
N VAL A 142 -45.23 17.92 -43.67
CA VAL A 142 -44.00 18.30 -42.96
C VAL A 142 -43.75 17.26 -41.85
N PHE A 143 -42.72 16.43 -41.99
CA PHE A 143 -42.21 15.62 -40.89
C PHE A 143 -40.72 15.91 -40.70
N GLU A 144 -40.45 16.69 -39.66
CA GLU A 144 -39.15 17.07 -39.15
C GLU A 144 -38.37 15.81 -38.75
N SER A 145 -37.34 15.47 -39.53
CA SER A 145 -36.35 14.50 -39.08
C SER A 145 -35.62 15.09 -37.88
N LEU A 146 -35.96 14.59 -36.69
CA LEU A 146 -35.15 14.75 -35.49
C LEU A 146 -33.69 14.37 -35.84
N GLU A 147 -32.84 15.38 -35.94
CA GLU A 147 -31.40 15.23 -35.90
C GLU A 147 -31.05 14.61 -34.54
N CYS A 148 -30.83 13.29 -34.52
CA CYS A 148 -30.21 12.61 -33.40
C CYS A 148 -28.77 13.12 -33.25
N ASN A 149 -28.61 14.27 -32.62
CA ASN A 149 -27.34 14.76 -32.08
C ASN A 149 -26.88 13.82 -30.96
N ASN A 150 -26.17 12.76 -31.31
CA ASN A 150 -25.35 12.01 -30.37
C ASN A 150 -23.89 12.47 -30.47
N THR A 151 -23.65 13.75 -30.24
CA THR A 151 -22.29 14.26 -30.02
C THR A 151 -21.90 14.01 -28.56
N MET A 152 -21.55 12.77 -28.22
CA MET A 152 -20.88 12.48 -26.94
C MET A 152 -19.41 12.93 -27.01
N HIS A 153 -19.18 14.25 -27.11
CA HIS A 153 -17.86 14.89 -27.07
C HIS A 153 -17.45 15.36 -25.67
N MET A 154 -18.21 14.99 -24.63
CA MET A 154 -18.00 15.48 -23.26
C MET A 154 -16.90 14.73 -22.47
N GLY A 155 -16.08 13.91 -23.14
CA GLY A 155 -14.98 13.14 -22.50
C GLY A 155 -13.57 13.64 -22.78
N TYR A 156 -13.35 14.35 -23.90
CA TYR A 156 -11.99 14.67 -24.38
C TYR A 156 -11.41 15.97 -23.79
N ALA A 157 -12.22 16.78 -23.12
CA ALA A 157 -11.78 18.05 -22.54
C ALA A 157 -10.96 17.87 -21.23
N TYR A 158 -11.10 16.75 -20.53
CA TYR A 158 -10.44 16.56 -19.22
C TYR A 158 -8.95 16.18 -19.33
N LYS A 159 -8.49 15.71 -20.50
CA LYS A 159 -7.13 15.13 -20.66
C LYS A 159 -6.07 16.14 -21.10
N ARG A 160 -6.46 17.30 -21.63
CA ARG A 160 -5.50 18.32 -22.10
C ARG A 160 -4.81 19.04 -20.93
N ARG A 161 -5.48 19.17 -19.78
CA ARG A 161 -4.96 19.86 -18.59
C ARG A 161 -3.94 19.06 -17.77
N TYR A 162 -3.86 17.74 -17.97
CA TYR A 162 -2.86 16.89 -17.30
C TYR A 162 -1.53 16.81 -18.05
N LEU A 163 -1.54 16.98 -19.38
CA LEU A 163 -0.31 16.94 -20.19
C LEU A 163 0.49 18.25 -20.14
N GLU A 164 -0.16 19.39 -19.95
CA GLU A 164 0.54 20.69 -19.81
C GLU A 164 1.28 20.83 -18.47
N ASN A 165 0.84 20.14 -17.41
CA ASN A 165 1.50 20.18 -16.10
C ASN A 165 2.76 19.29 -16.01
N CYS A 166 2.86 18.23 -16.82
CA CYS A 166 4.07 17.39 -16.85
C CYS A 166 5.23 18.00 -17.66
N SER A 167 4.97 18.98 -18.54
CA SER A 167 6.03 19.64 -19.31
C SER A 167 6.79 20.72 -18.54
N LEU A 168 6.30 21.17 -17.38
CA LEU A 168 6.93 22.24 -16.60
C LEU A 168 7.94 21.75 -15.55
N TYR A 169 8.08 20.43 -15.36
CA TYR A 169 8.98 19.85 -14.34
C TYR A 169 10.27 19.23 -14.89
N THR A 170 10.53 19.27 -16.19
CA THR A 170 11.74 18.70 -16.81
C THR A 170 12.78 19.73 -17.27
N VAL A 171 12.61 21.02 -16.93
CA VAL A 171 13.63 22.05 -17.17
C VAL A 171 13.91 22.78 -15.85
N ASN A 172 14.57 22.10 -14.90
CA ASN A 172 15.40 22.67 -13.84
C ASN A 172 15.97 21.56 -12.93
N SER A 173 16.96 20.82 -13.43
CA SER A 173 18.13 20.28 -12.71
C SER A 173 19.08 19.62 -13.71
#